data_AF-A0A3D1CK26-F1
#
_entry.id   AF-A0A3D1CK26-F1
#
_cell.length_a   1.000
_cell.length_b   1.000
_cell.length_c   1.000
_cell.angle_alpha   90.00
_cell.angle_beta   90.00
_cell.angle_gamma   90.00
#
_symmetry.space_group_name_H-M   'P 1'
#
loop_
_entity.id
_entity.type
_entity.pdbx_description
1 polymer ?
#
loop_
_entity_poly.entity_id
_entity_poly.type
_entity_poly.pdbx_seq_one_letter_code
_entity_poly.pdbx_strand_id
1 'polypeptide(L)'
;MAKSDPLAESPPALLKDHINANSIDVLAGLIKGYQPDFPDDKFRVMAMSQLESMPLKTRVNHLSNVLAVLLVEDFSVNAKWLKQVAAHWPNQEPSKGWHSFMAWPLIDYAGKQGLQQPTIALDVLKHLTPLFTAEFAIRPYIEQHFELTFKELLRWCDDENEHVRRLASEGMRP
;
A
#
# COMPACT_ATOMS: atom_id res chain seq x y z
N MET A 1 -34.75 28.79 -25.13
CA MET A 1 -34.04 28.86 -23.83
C MET A 1 -34.26 27.53 -23.12
N ALA A 2 -33.30 26.61 -23.24
CA ALA A 2 -33.35 25.35 -22.49
C ALA A 2 -32.91 25.64 -21.05
N LYS A 3 -33.80 25.36 -20.09
CA LYS A 3 -33.49 25.47 -18.66
C LYS A 3 -32.47 24.38 -18.33
N SER A 4 -31.27 24.80 -17.91
CA SER A 4 -30.28 23.94 -17.26
C SER A 4 -30.86 23.46 -15.92
N ASP A 5 -30.89 22.16 -15.72
CA ASP A 5 -31.37 21.53 -14.49
C ASP A 5 -30.35 21.76 -13.36
N PRO A 6 -30.68 22.43 -12.23
CA PRO A 6 -29.69 22.88 -11.25
C PRO A 6 -29.24 21.81 -10.25
N LEU A 7 -29.61 20.54 -10.42
CA LEU A 7 -29.49 19.51 -9.38
C LEU A 7 -28.96 18.15 -9.89
N ALA A 8 -28.15 18.14 -10.96
CA ALA A 8 -27.35 16.94 -11.24
C ALA A 8 -26.25 16.83 -10.16
N GLU A 9 -26.60 16.32 -8.98
CA GLU A 9 -25.63 15.86 -7.99
C GLU A 9 -24.67 14.91 -8.70
N SER A 10 -23.37 15.23 -8.68
CA SER A 10 -22.37 14.32 -9.20
C SER A 10 -22.48 12.99 -8.45
N PRO A 11 -22.41 11.85 -9.16
CA PRO A 11 -22.54 10.55 -8.52
C PRO A 11 -21.52 10.40 -7.39
N PRO A 12 -21.87 9.69 -6.31
CA PRO A 12 -20.97 9.50 -5.17
C PRO A 12 -19.65 8.88 -5.65
N ALA A 13 -18.54 9.40 -5.12
CA ALA A 13 -17.20 8.94 -5.49
C ALA A 13 -17.07 7.42 -5.31
N LEU A 14 -16.51 6.73 -6.30
CA LEU A 14 -16.33 5.28 -6.24
C LEU A 14 -15.11 4.96 -5.38
N LEU A 15 -15.09 3.77 -4.76
CA LEU A 15 -13.94 3.33 -3.95
C LEU A 15 -12.62 3.35 -4.73
N LYS A 16 -12.64 3.08 -6.04
CA LYS A 16 -11.46 3.14 -6.90
C LYS A 16 -10.85 4.56 -6.95
N ASP A 17 -11.67 5.59 -6.77
CA ASP A 17 -11.27 6.99 -6.91
C ASP A 17 -10.49 7.51 -5.70
N HIS A 18 -10.32 6.69 -4.65
CA HIS A 18 -9.31 6.95 -3.61
C HIS A 18 -7.87 6.74 -4.13
N ILE A 19 -7.69 5.98 -5.22
CA ILE A 19 -6.43 5.89 -5.96
C ILE A 19 -6.65 6.60 -7.30
N ASN A 20 -6.38 7.90 -7.32
CA ASN A 20 -6.54 8.81 -8.46
C ASN A 20 -5.22 9.57 -8.75
N ALA A 21 -5.22 10.44 -9.77
CA ALA A 21 -4.06 11.23 -10.14
C ALA A 21 -3.45 12.03 -8.97
N ASN A 22 -4.28 12.73 -8.18
CA ASN A 22 -3.81 13.50 -7.03
C ASN A 22 -3.16 12.60 -5.95
N SER A 23 -3.75 11.44 -5.64
CA SER A 23 -3.15 10.50 -4.69
C SER A 23 -1.83 9.92 -5.20
N ILE A 24 -1.69 9.72 -6.52
CA ILE A 24 -0.44 9.27 -7.16
C ILE A 24 0.62 10.35 -7.04
N ASP A 25 0.27 11.62 -7.27
CA ASP A 25 1.20 12.75 -7.13
C ASP A 25 1.70 12.91 -5.70
N VAL A 26 0.80 12.79 -4.72
CA VAL A 26 1.14 12.81 -3.30
C VAL A 26 2.06 11.63 -2.95
N LEU A 27 1.72 10.41 -3.39
CA LEU A 27 2.54 9.22 -3.14
C LEU A 27 3.93 9.36 -3.77
N ALA A 28 4.02 9.90 -4.98
CA ALA A 28 5.29 10.14 -5.67
C ALA A 28 6.19 11.10 -4.88
N GLY A 29 5.62 12.23 -4.40
CA GLY A 29 6.34 13.18 -3.56
C GLY A 29 6.74 12.59 -2.21
N LEU A 30 5.87 11.78 -1.60
CA LEU A 30 6.17 11.09 -0.35
C LEU A 30 7.35 10.14 -0.50
N ILE A 31 7.34 9.28 -1.53
CA ILE A 31 8.45 8.35 -1.79
C ILE A 31 9.74 9.14 -2.05
N LYS A 32 9.69 10.18 -2.88
CA LYS A 32 10.85 11.04 -3.18
C LYS A 32 11.48 11.65 -1.94
N GLY A 33 10.67 12.02 -0.95
CA GLY A 33 11.13 12.57 0.33
C GLY A 33 12.00 11.60 1.14
N TYR A 34 11.80 10.28 1.01
CA TYR A 34 12.59 9.26 1.68
C TYR A 34 13.62 8.56 0.79
N GLN A 35 13.41 8.61 -0.53
CA GLN A 35 14.30 8.07 -1.55
C GLN A 35 14.60 9.16 -2.60
N PRO A 36 15.63 9.99 -2.39
CA PRO A 36 15.92 11.14 -3.26
C PRO A 36 16.15 10.77 -4.73
N ASP A 37 16.71 9.59 -5.00
CA ASP A 37 16.97 9.10 -6.36
C ASP A 37 15.75 8.44 -7.02
N PHE A 38 14.59 8.39 -6.33
CA PHE A 38 13.37 7.83 -6.89
C PHE A 38 12.95 8.59 -8.17
N PRO A 39 12.71 7.91 -9.30
CA PRO A 39 12.35 8.55 -10.56
C PRO A 39 10.85 8.90 -10.58
N ASP A 40 10.47 9.88 -9.77
CA ASP A 40 9.08 10.24 -9.48
C ASP A 40 8.29 10.72 -10.71
N ASP A 41 8.93 11.40 -11.67
CA ASP A 41 8.30 11.73 -12.96
C ASP A 41 7.92 10.48 -13.76
N LYS A 42 8.82 9.47 -13.82
CA LYS A 42 8.52 8.20 -14.48
C LYS A 42 7.42 7.44 -13.75
N PHE A 43 7.44 7.47 -12.42
CA PHE A 43 6.39 6.86 -11.60
C PHE A 43 5.02 7.45 -11.93
N ARG A 44 4.88 8.79 -11.96
CA ARG A 44 3.61 9.46 -12.30
C ARG A 44 3.09 9.03 -13.67
N VAL A 45 3.95 9.07 -14.70
CA VAL A 45 3.57 8.67 -16.07
C VAL A 45 3.10 7.22 -16.13
N MET A 46 3.86 6.30 -15.53
CA MET A 46 3.53 4.87 -15.54
C MET A 46 2.28 4.57 -14.71
N ALA A 47 2.17 5.14 -13.51
CA ALA A 47 1.06 4.90 -12.58
C ALA A 47 -0.26 5.46 -13.10
N MET A 48 -0.26 6.59 -13.81
CA MET A 48 -1.48 7.19 -14.38
C MET A 48 -1.93 6.51 -15.68
N SER A 49 -1.06 5.73 -16.34
CA SER A 49 -1.38 5.06 -17.59
C SER A 49 -2.57 4.11 -17.44
N GLN A 50 -3.64 4.37 -18.20
CA GLN A 50 -4.89 3.59 -18.21
C GLN A 50 -5.62 3.50 -16.85
N LEU A 51 -5.28 4.34 -15.88
CA LEU A 51 -5.80 4.25 -14.51
C LEU A 51 -7.34 4.35 -14.45
N GLU A 52 -7.96 5.19 -15.28
CA GLU A 52 -9.39 5.47 -15.21
C GLU A 52 -10.27 4.24 -15.41
N SER A 53 -9.90 3.35 -16.33
CA SER A 53 -10.65 2.12 -16.62
C SER A 53 -10.43 1.01 -15.59
N MET A 54 -9.40 1.12 -14.74
CA MET A 54 -9.05 0.07 -13.78
C MET A 54 -9.97 0.09 -12.55
N PRO A 55 -10.47 -1.07 -12.11
CA PRO A 55 -11.09 -1.20 -10.79
C PRO A 55 -10.03 -1.10 -9.68
N LEU A 56 -10.47 -0.90 -8.44
CA LEU A 56 -9.59 -0.57 -7.30
C LEU A 56 -8.41 -1.55 -7.13
N LYS A 57 -8.67 -2.86 -7.07
CA LYS A 57 -7.59 -3.85 -6.84
C LYS A 57 -6.60 -3.89 -8.01
N THR A 58 -7.06 -3.65 -9.23
CA THR A 58 -6.19 -3.52 -10.40
C THR A 58 -5.33 -2.26 -10.30
N ARG A 59 -5.85 -1.13 -9.81
CA ARG A 59 -5.05 0.08 -9.54
C ARG A 59 -3.94 -0.22 -8.53
N VAL A 60 -4.26 -0.91 -7.43
CA VAL A 60 -3.26 -1.31 -6.41
C VAL A 60 -2.16 -2.18 -7.01
N ASN A 61 -2.54 -3.23 -7.75
CA ASN A 61 -1.58 -4.14 -8.37
C ASN A 61 -0.72 -3.42 -9.41
N HIS A 62 -1.32 -2.56 -10.23
CA HIS A 62 -0.63 -1.72 -11.21
C HIS A 62 0.44 -0.85 -10.55
N LEU A 63 0.07 -0.04 -9.55
CA LEU A 63 1.01 0.81 -8.83
C LEU A 63 2.12 0.00 -8.15
N SER A 64 1.77 -1.13 -7.52
CA SER A 64 2.75 -2.07 -6.92
C SER A 64 3.77 -2.57 -7.95
N ASN A 65 3.33 -2.91 -9.16
CA ASN A 65 4.22 -3.37 -10.23
C ASN A 65 5.08 -2.22 -10.78
N VAL A 66 4.52 -1.02 -10.92
CA VAL A 66 5.30 0.17 -11.31
C VAL A 66 6.40 0.46 -10.28
N LEU A 67 6.10 0.35 -8.99
CA LEU A 67 7.11 0.46 -7.92
C LEU A 67 8.20 -0.60 -8.06
N ALA A 68 7.84 -1.85 -8.34
CA ALA A 68 8.81 -2.93 -8.57
C ALA A 68 9.74 -2.68 -9.76
N VAL A 69 9.27 -1.99 -10.80
CA VAL A 69 10.10 -1.61 -11.95
C VAL A 69 11.06 -0.46 -11.62
N LEU A 70 10.64 0.48 -10.77
CA LEU A 70 11.38 1.73 -10.53
C LEU A 70 12.26 1.73 -9.28
N LEU A 71 11.97 0.85 -8.32
CA LEU A 71 12.77 0.72 -7.11
C LEU A 71 13.96 -0.22 -7.34
N VAL A 72 14.94 -0.14 -6.44
CA VAL A 72 16.12 -1.02 -6.49
C VAL A 72 15.72 -2.47 -6.22
N GLU A 73 16.46 -3.42 -6.81
CA GLU A 73 16.16 -4.85 -6.69
C GLU A 73 16.34 -5.38 -5.25
N ASP A 74 17.33 -4.87 -4.52
CA ASP A 74 17.54 -5.27 -3.12
C ASP A 74 16.43 -4.72 -2.21
N PHE A 75 15.49 -5.61 -1.86
CA PHE A 75 14.37 -5.29 -0.98
C PHE A 75 14.82 -4.76 0.39
N SER A 76 16.00 -5.14 0.91
CA SER A 76 16.49 -4.65 2.20
C SER A 76 16.71 -3.13 2.21
N VAL A 77 17.07 -2.56 1.05
CA VAL A 77 17.23 -1.12 0.88
C VAL A 77 15.86 -0.45 0.89
N ASN A 78 14.89 -1.02 0.18
CA ASN A 78 13.54 -0.46 0.13
C ASN A 78 12.80 -0.57 1.48
N ALA A 79 13.03 -1.66 2.21
CA ALA A 79 12.47 -1.91 3.52
C ALA A 79 12.80 -0.79 4.53
N LYS A 80 14.00 -0.21 4.46
CA LYS A 80 14.42 0.88 5.36
C LYS A 80 13.51 2.09 5.22
N TRP A 81 13.32 2.59 4.00
CA TRP A 81 12.51 3.77 3.77
C TRP A 81 11.01 3.48 3.90
N LEU A 82 10.53 2.28 3.53
CA LEU A 82 9.14 1.88 3.71
C LEU A 82 8.71 1.96 5.18
N LYS A 83 9.57 1.53 6.12
CA LYS A 83 9.30 1.67 7.56
C LYS A 83 9.32 3.12 8.03
N GLN A 84 10.22 3.95 7.48
CA GLN A 84 10.25 5.38 7.81
C GLN A 84 8.99 6.10 7.32
N VAL A 85 8.54 5.78 6.11
CA VAL A 85 7.27 6.24 5.55
C VAL A 85 6.10 5.82 6.45
N ALA A 86 6.10 4.58 6.92
CA ALA A 86 5.05 4.08 7.81
C ALA A 86 4.98 4.85 9.14
N ALA A 87 6.13 5.11 9.75
CA ALA A 87 6.23 5.85 11.01
C ALA A 87 5.81 7.32 10.92
N HIS A 88 5.89 7.91 9.72
CA HIS A 88 5.64 9.34 9.49
C HIS A 88 4.57 9.55 8.40
N TRP A 89 3.62 8.62 8.30
CA TRP A 89 2.60 8.68 7.26
C TRP A 89 1.81 10.00 7.36
N PRO A 90 1.67 10.76 6.25
CA PRO A 90 1.05 12.07 6.30
C PRO A 90 -0.43 11.98 6.66
N ASN A 91 -0.86 12.83 7.60
CA ASN A 91 -2.23 12.97 8.12
C ASN A 91 -2.88 11.64 8.51
N GLN A 92 -2.68 11.25 9.77
CA GLN A 92 -3.38 10.11 10.40
C GLN A 92 -4.86 10.40 10.73
N GLU A 93 -5.44 11.49 10.21
CA GLU A 93 -6.86 11.77 10.42
C GLU A 93 -7.72 10.81 9.57
N PRO A 94 -8.48 9.89 10.19
CA PRO A 94 -9.29 8.90 9.47
C PRO A 94 -10.40 9.54 8.63
N SER A 95 -10.74 10.81 8.90
CA SER A 95 -11.78 11.59 8.23
C SER A 95 -11.49 11.85 6.74
N LYS A 96 -10.23 11.75 6.30
CA LYS A 96 -9.80 11.95 4.90
C LYS A 96 -9.42 10.62 4.24
N GLY A 97 -10.34 9.66 4.27
CA GLY A 97 -10.15 8.22 4.00
C GLY A 97 -9.43 7.74 2.73
N TRP A 98 -8.96 8.60 1.80
CA TRP A 98 -8.08 8.17 0.70
C TRP A 98 -6.64 7.92 1.14
N HIS A 99 -6.16 8.55 2.22
CA HIS A 99 -4.78 8.36 2.71
C HIS A 99 -4.47 6.89 3.04
N SER A 100 -5.45 6.13 3.52
CA SER A 100 -5.30 4.70 3.77
C SER A 100 -5.18 3.89 2.47
N PHE A 101 -5.98 4.17 1.44
CA PHE A 101 -5.88 3.45 0.16
C PHE A 101 -4.56 3.72 -0.56
N MET A 102 -3.97 4.91 -0.39
CA MET A 102 -2.66 5.27 -0.93
C MET A 102 -1.51 4.43 -0.34
N ALA A 103 -1.68 3.87 0.86
CA ALA A 103 -0.71 2.95 1.46
C ALA A 103 -0.76 1.54 0.84
N TRP A 104 -1.91 1.14 0.28
CA TRP A 104 -2.12 -0.24 -0.19
C TRP A 104 -1.13 -0.66 -1.29
N PRO A 105 -0.77 0.15 -2.29
CA PRO A 105 0.27 -0.22 -3.25
C PRO A 105 1.65 -0.50 -2.62
N LEU A 106 2.04 0.22 -1.55
CA LEU A 106 3.29 -0.01 -0.82
C LEU A 106 3.26 -1.36 -0.08
N ILE A 107 2.10 -1.68 0.52
CA ILE A 107 1.86 -2.97 1.19
C ILE A 107 1.88 -4.12 0.18
N ASP A 108 1.20 -3.96 -0.96
CA ASP A 108 1.15 -4.96 -2.02
C ASP A 108 2.53 -5.16 -2.66
N TYR A 109 3.32 -4.09 -2.80
CA TYR A 109 4.74 -4.16 -3.18
C TYR A 109 5.56 -4.97 -2.18
N ALA A 110 5.47 -4.68 -0.87
CA ALA A 110 6.15 -5.44 0.16
C ALA A 110 5.69 -6.91 0.18
N GLY A 111 4.42 -7.17 -0.12
CA GLY A 111 3.86 -8.52 -0.27
C GLY A 111 4.51 -9.39 -1.35
N LYS A 112 5.04 -8.75 -2.41
CA LYS A 112 5.61 -9.43 -3.58
C LYS A 112 7.14 -9.43 -3.59
N GLN A 113 7.76 -8.29 -3.32
CA GLN A 113 9.20 -8.09 -3.54
C GLN A 113 10.07 -8.58 -2.38
N GLY A 114 9.47 -8.77 -1.20
CA GLY A 114 10.18 -9.23 0.00
C GLY A 114 10.32 -10.75 0.15
N LEU A 115 9.81 -11.55 -0.79
CA LEU A 115 9.73 -13.01 -0.67
C LEU A 115 11.08 -13.72 -0.50
N GLN A 116 12.18 -13.15 -1.00
CA GLN A 116 13.53 -13.71 -0.79
C GLN A 116 14.19 -13.23 0.51
N GLN A 117 13.54 -12.32 1.24
CA GLN A 117 14.01 -11.76 2.50
C GLN A 117 12.87 -11.70 3.53
N PRO A 118 12.22 -12.84 3.85
CA PRO A 118 10.94 -12.88 4.55
C PRO A 118 10.97 -12.23 5.93
N THR A 119 12.05 -12.37 6.71
CA THR A 119 12.17 -11.70 8.02
C THR A 119 12.09 -10.18 7.91
N ILE A 120 12.76 -9.60 6.90
CA ILE A 120 12.74 -8.15 6.66
C ILE A 120 11.36 -7.72 6.17
N ALA A 121 10.75 -8.51 5.28
CA ALA A 121 9.45 -8.20 4.73
C ALA A 121 8.32 -8.27 5.77
N LEU A 122 8.32 -9.26 6.66
CA LEU A 122 7.34 -9.37 7.74
C LEU A 122 7.43 -8.18 8.70
N ASP A 123 8.64 -7.73 9.04
CA ASP A 123 8.86 -6.51 9.81
C ASP A 123 8.28 -5.28 9.10
N VAL A 124 8.51 -5.14 7.79
CA VAL A 124 7.88 -4.08 6.98
C VAL A 124 6.35 -4.16 6.99
N LEU A 125 5.77 -5.34 6.80
CA LEU A 125 4.32 -5.53 6.81
C LEU A 125 3.71 -5.19 8.18
N LYS A 126 4.38 -5.53 9.28
CA LYS A 126 3.98 -5.13 10.63
C LYS A 126 3.90 -3.60 10.77
N HIS A 127 4.86 -2.88 10.20
CA HIS A 127 4.87 -1.42 10.23
C HIS A 127 3.82 -0.79 9.30
N LEU A 128 3.53 -1.39 8.14
CA LEU A 128 2.58 -0.84 7.17
C LEU A 128 1.12 -1.18 7.48
N THR A 129 0.84 -2.30 8.16
CA THR A 129 -0.55 -2.75 8.40
C THR A 129 -1.46 -1.78 9.17
N PRO A 130 -0.95 -0.85 10.02
CA PRO A 130 -1.78 0.19 10.63
C PRO A 130 -2.28 1.24 9.62
N LEU A 131 -1.58 1.43 8.48
CA LEU A 131 -1.98 2.40 7.47
C LEU A 131 -3.14 1.90 6.61
N PHE A 132 -3.07 0.61 6.27
CA PHE A 132 -4.07 -0.16 5.56
C PHE A 132 -3.78 -1.65 5.80
N THR A 133 -4.77 -2.52 5.76
CA THR A 133 -4.57 -3.95 6.08
C THR A 133 -3.52 -4.61 5.16
N ALA A 134 -2.61 -5.38 5.77
CA ALA A 134 -1.66 -6.25 5.07
C ALA A 134 -2.16 -7.70 4.88
N GLU A 135 -3.44 -7.98 5.14
CA GLU A 135 -4.02 -9.35 5.13
C GLU A 135 -3.86 -10.11 3.81
N PHE A 136 -3.73 -9.41 2.68
CA PHE A 136 -3.42 -10.03 1.39
C PHE A 136 -1.92 -10.18 1.15
N ALA A 137 -1.14 -9.20 1.64
CA ALA A 137 0.31 -9.16 1.44
C ALA A 137 1.06 -10.17 2.30
N ILE A 138 0.47 -10.61 3.42
CA ILE A 138 1.06 -11.62 4.30
C ILE A 138 0.93 -13.05 3.73
N ARG A 139 -0.08 -13.32 2.88
CA ARG A 139 -0.41 -14.67 2.40
C ARG A 139 0.72 -15.36 1.62
N PRO A 140 1.43 -14.70 0.70
CA PRO A 140 2.59 -15.31 0.03
C PRO A 140 3.67 -15.79 1.01
N TYR A 141 3.82 -15.13 2.16
CA TYR A 141 4.77 -15.55 3.21
C TYR A 141 4.27 -16.74 4.02
N ILE A 142 2.95 -16.84 4.25
CA ILE A 142 2.33 -18.02 4.85
C ILE A 142 2.53 -19.23 3.92
N GLU A 143 2.34 -19.05 2.61
CA GLU A 143 2.47 -20.11 1.60
C GLU A 143 3.92 -20.59 1.42
N GLN A 144 4.88 -19.66 1.34
CA GLN A 144 6.27 -19.98 0.97
C GLN A 144 7.21 -20.11 2.17
N HIS A 145 6.89 -19.47 3.30
CA HIS A 145 7.75 -19.38 4.48
C HIS A 145 6.95 -19.66 5.77
N PHE A 146 6.10 -20.70 5.74
CA PHE A 146 5.10 -20.97 6.76
C PHE A 146 5.65 -20.93 8.20
N GLU A 147 6.68 -21.73 8.51
CA GLU A 147 7.21 -21.84 9.88
C GLU A 147 7.69 -20.50 10.44
N LEU A 148 8.37 -19.71 9.59
CA LEU A 148 8.88 -18.39 9.96
C LEU A 148 7.72 -17.41 10.17
N THR A 149 6.79 -17.37 9.22
CA THR A 149 5.65 -16.44 9.24
C THR A 149 4.70 -16.77 10.39
N PHE A 150 4.37 -18.04 10.60
CA PHE A 150 3.51 -18.49 11.68
C PHE A 150 4.07 -18.12 13.06
N LYS A 151 5.39 -18.27 13.26
CA LYS A 151 6.05 -17.83 14.48
C LYS A 151 5.92 -16.32 14.74
N GLU A 152 6.01 -15.50 13.70
CA GLU A 152 5.78 -14.06 13.82
C GLU A 152 4.31 -13.73 14.09
N LEU A 153 3.37 -14.38 13.39
CA LEU A 153 1.94 -14.18 13.62
C LEU A 153 1.52 -14.54 15.06
N LEU A 154 2.07 -15.62 15.64
CA LEU A 154 1.85 -15.96 17.04
C LEU A 154 2.34 -14.87 17.99
N ARG A 155 3.51 -14.27 17.72
CA ARG A 155 4.01 -13.12 18.50
C ARG A 155 3.12 -11.90 18.34
N TRP A 156 2.59 -11.69 17.14
CA TRP A 156 1.73 -10.55 16.82
C TRP A 156 0.34 -10.63 17.46
N CYS A 157 -0.11 -11.81 17.90
CA CYS A 157 -1.34 -11.96 18.69
C CYS A 157 -1.32 -11.13 19.99
N ASP A 158 -0.14 -10.93 20.58
CA ASP A 158 0.06 -10.18 21.82
C ASP A 158 0.65 -8.78 21.60
N ASP A 159 0.69 -8.29 20.36
CA ASP A 159 1.23 -6.96 20.05
C ASP A 159 0.38 -5.83 20.63
N GLU A 160 1.00 -4.74 21.07
CA GLU A 160 0.28 -3.58 21.62
C GLU A 160 -0.63 -2.92 20.57
N ASN A 161 -0.25 -2.98 19.28
CA ASN A 161 -1.01 -2.39 18.18
C ASN A 161 -2.14 -3.31 17.71
N GLU A 162 -3.39 -2.82 17.77
CA GLU A 162 -4.56 -3.61 17.38
C GLU A 162 -4.59 -4.01 15.90
N HIS A 163 -3.99 -3.21 15.00
CA HIS A 163 -3.90 -3.55 13.58
C HIS A 163 -2.95 -4.72 13.33
N VAL A 164 -1.88 -4.82 14.13
CA VAL A 164 -0.93 -5.94 14.09
C VAL A 164 -1.60 -7.21 14.61
N ARG A 165 -2.32 -7.13 15.75
CA ARG A 165 -3.12 -8.27 16.26
C ARG A 165 -4.18 -8.71 15.25
N ARG A 166 -4.86 -7.77 14.60
CA ARG A 166 -5.84 -8.06 13.55
C ARG A 166 -5.19 -8.75 12.36
N LEU A 167 -4.01 -8.32 11.93
CA LEU A 167 -3.28 -8.98 10.84
C LEU A 167 -2.97 -10.45 11.15
N ALA A 168 -2.60 -10.76 12.40
CA ALA A 168 -2.35 -12.15 12.83
C ALA A 168 -3.59 -13.05 12.66
N SER A 169 -4.78 -12.51 12.94
CA SER A 169 -6.06 -13.21 12.74
C SER A 169 -6.48 -13.25 11.27
N GLU A 170 -6.64 -12.09 10.64
CA GLU A 170 -7.23 -11.96 9.29
C GLU A 170 -6.30 -12.50 8.19
N GLY A 171 -4.98 -12.44 8.39
CA GLY A 171 -3.99 -12.95 7.46
C GLY A 171 -4.04 -14.47 7.27
N MET A 172 -4.50 -15.20 8.29
CA MET A 172 -4.61 -16.67 8.29
C MET A 172 -5.97 -17.20 7.83
N ARG A 173 -6.93 -16.32 7.51
CA ARG A 173 -8.28 -16.75 7.09
C ARG A 173 -8.23 -17.50 5.74
N PRO A 174 -8.91 -18.65 5.60
CA PRO A 174 -8.97 -19.43 4.35
C PRO A 174 -9.40 -18.60 3.14
#